data_AF-A0A7K3IW74-F1
#
_entry.id   AF-A0A7K3IW74-F1
#
_cell.length_a   1.000
_cell.length_b   1.000
_cell.length_c   1.000
_cell.angle_alpha   90.00
_cell.angle_beta   90.00
_cell.angle_gamma   90.00
#
_symmetry.space_group_name_H-M   'P 1'
#
loop_
_entity.id
_entity.type
_entity.pdbx_description
1 polymer ?
#
loop_
_entity_poly.entity_id
_entity_poly.type
_entity_poly.pdbx_seq_one_letter_code
_entity_poly.pdbx_strand_id
1 'polypeptide(L)'
;MAIKNRMTRRKFARTTAMAAAATAFVPGLITSCSKAPALMKRRFGRIGFEVTTLGLGGQASLQWTPSNADPVKIILKAFDLGINYYDTSNIYGPSPSYYGEAFKIKKLIPGSADYDENLRKSIFITSKTHLRYAKGGEGVQDIPNWTDGQQGSHTIDDLHRSLSLLFGDGKGNYPEGAYLDMMMIHNLNFMNEVDALYEGYENTDPSAERIGALAALRDYRDGTNRTGLNPENKKLIRHVGFSGHHDPSVNMYMIQRDKDNLLDAMLVALNANDKLYFSMQNNVIPLAVEKDMGVIAMKVFADGAMFTKEATWTQTPDMVVQTVGSEMISSDKLVKYTLTTPGVHVAIIGTGHISTEESECQLTNNLTAAQVLPDGLTEAERAEIEELAAKIKGGKTNYFQAENRPLTAPETVTVVQKKEGNKRNVTVSWNTAYAGDSPISSYEVWRDGTRLQQIPFKPQRTVNPFTLLESLDDKDVHTYVLKVVDSKNRIAESLPVILDNLA
;
A
#
# COMPACT_ATOMS: atom_id res chain seq x y z
N MET A 1 -76.43 -13.53 -14.31
CA MET A 1 -75.55 -13.79 -13.15
C MET A 1 -74.27 -12.99 -13.37
N ALA A 2 -74.02 -11.88 -12.66
CA ALA A 2 -73.39 -11.83 -11.33
C ALA A 2 -71.88 -12.24 -11.43
N ILE A 3 -70.82 -11.47 -11.13
CA ILE A 3 -70.55 -10.41 -10.12
C ILE A 3 -69.31 -9.55 -10.50
N LYS A 4 -69.39 -8.28 -10.06
CA LYS A 4 -68.47 -7.13 -9.85
C LYS A 4 -66.92 -7.26 -9.74
N ASN A 5 -66.25 -6.23 -10.33
CA ASN A 5 -65.20 -5.28 -9.83
C ASN A 5 -63.97 -5.86 -9.07
N ARG A 6 -62.71 -5.37 -9.18
CA ARG A 6 -62.20 -3.99 -9.21
C ARG A 6 -60.64 -4.07 -9.32
N MET A 7 -60.00 -3.40 -10.28
CA MET A 7 -58.57 -3.04 -10.18
C MET A 7 -58.45 -1.60 -9.67
N THR A 8 -57.55 -1.37 -8.70
CA THR A 8 -57.47 -0.15 -7.88
C THR A 8 -56.68 1.00 -8.52
N ARG A 9 -57.15 2.23 -8.26
CA ARG A 9 -56.71 3.57 -8.71
C ARG A 9 -55.27 4.01 -8.30
N ARG A 10 -54.24 3.15 -8.37
CA ARG A 10 -52.90 3.51 -7.84
C ARG A 10 -51.69 3.33 -8.75
N LYS A 11 -51.83 3.16 -10.07
CA LYS A 11 -50.64 2.91 -10.90
C LYS A 11 -50.65 3.41 -12.36
N PHE A 12 -51.39 4.48 -12.69
CA PHE A 12 -51.43 4.96 -14.08
C PHE A 12 -51.48 6.50 -14.24
N ALA A 13 -50.79 7.27 -13.39
CA ALA A 13 -50.67 8.72 -13.57
C ALA A 13 -49.28 9.23 -13.15
N ARG A 14 -48.26 8.82 -13.89
CA ARG A 14 -46.94 9.46 -13.94
C ARG A 14 -46.46 9.36 -15.37
N THR A 15 -45.93 10.46 -15.92
CA THR A 15 -45.67 10.80 -17.34
C THR A 15 -46.94 11.24 -18.10
N THR A 16 -47.08 12.43 -18.69
CA THR A 16 -46.11 13.50 -19.02
C THR A 16 -46.85 14.81 -19.37
N ALA A 17 -46.21 15.94 -19.04
CA ALA A 17 -46.20 17.25 -19.72
C ALA A 17 -47.51 18.00 -20.04
N MET A 18 -47.68 19.20 -19.46
CA MET A 18 -47.48 20.47 -20.19
C MET A 18 -47.67 21.69 -19.28
N ALA A 19 -47.07 22.79 -19.70
CA ALA A 19 -46.69 23.96 -18.93
C ALA A 19 -47.77 25.06 -18.79
N ALA A 20 -47.46 25.99 -17.87
CA ALA A 20 -47.71 27.44 -17.89
C ALA A 20 -48.78 28.05 -16.94
N ALA A 21 -48.38 29.24 -16.43
CA ALA A 21 -49.07 30.26 -15.62
C ALA A 21 -49.01 30.05 -14.08
N ALA A 22 -48.05 30.67 -13.35
CA ALA A 22 -48.03 32.08 -12.87
C ALA A 22 -49.09 32.32 -11.76
N THR A 23 -48.88 32.87 -10.57
CA THR A 23 -47.86 33.64 -9.80
C THR A 23 -48.41 33.61 -8.33
N ALA A 24 -47.71 33.72 -7.18
CA ALA A 24 -46.78 34.73 -6.69
C ALA A 24 -46.30 34.38 -5.24
N PHE A 25 -45.21 35.04 -4.79
CA PHE A 25 -44.63 35.16 -3.43
C PHE A 25 -43.93 33.90 -2.86
N VAL A 26 -42.64 33.90 -2.52
CA VAL A 26 -41.89 34.85 -1.66
C VAL A 26 -40.40 34.91 -2.08
N PRO A 27 -39.76 36.10 -2.20
CA PRO A 27 -38.31 36.20 -2.27
C PRO A 27 -37.74 36.19 -0.84
N GLY A 28 -37.26 35.03 -0.39
CA GLY A 28 -36.70 34.87 0.96
C GLY A 28 -35.60 33.81 0.99
N LEU A 29 -34.36 34.27 1.02
CA LEU A 29 -33.13 33.57 1.45
C LEU A 29 -33.02 32.08 1.10
N ILE A 30 -32.39 31.80 -0.05
CA ILE A 30 -31.51 30.63 -0.17
C ILE A 30 -30.10 31.14 -0.42
N THR A 31 -29.49 31.72 0.61
CA THR A 31 -28.03 31.63 0.75
C THR A 31 -27.71 30.21 1.18
N SER A 32 -27.85 29.25 0.27
CA SER A 32 -27.17 27.97 0.43
C SER A 32 -25.70 28.28 0.23
N CYS A 33 -25.01 28.51 1.33
CA CYS A 33 -23.57 28.41 1.38
C CYS A 33 -23.29 26.95 1.03
N SER A 34 -23.09 26.66 -0.26
CA SER A 34 -22.75 25.32 -0.73
C SER A 34 -21.40 24.98 -0.13
N LYS A 35 -21.40 24.34 1.03
CA LYS A 35 -20.22 23.68 1.56
C LYS A 35 -19.76 22.73 0.44
N ALA A 36 -18.51 22.88 0.01
CA ALA A 36 -17.91 21.92 -0.90
C ALA A 36 -18.18 20.51 -0.36
N PRO A 37 -18.53 19.54 -1.23
CA PRO A 37 -18.81 18.18 -0.77
C PRO A 37 -17.63 17.67 0.06
N ALA A 38 -17.92 17.02 1.19
CA ALA A 38 -16.89 16.44 2.03
C ALA A 38 -16.06 15.43 1.21
N LEU A 39 -14.74 15.52 1.32
CA LEU A 39 -13.85 14.57 0.64
C LEU A 39 -14.12 13.14 1.06
N MET A 40 -14.01 12.22 0.12
CA MET A 40 -14.04 10.80 0.40
C MET A 40 -12.86 10.42 1.29
N LYS A 41 -13.19 9.74 2.39
CA LYS A 41 -12.25 9.16 3.34
C LYS A 41 -12.51 7.68 3.50
N ARG A 42 -11.48 6.94 3.89
CA ARG A 42 -11.54 5.51 4.21
C ARG A 42 -10.86 5.27 5.55
N ARG A 43 -11.41 4.37 6.38
CA ARG A 43 -10.73 3.85 7.57
C ARG A 43 -9.42 3.20 7.14
N PHE A 44 -8.28 3.69 7.61
CA PHE A 44 -6.98 3.25 7.16
C PHE A 44 -6.54 1.93 7.81
N GLY A 45 -7.11 0.80 7.39
CA GLY A 45 -6.86 -0.51 8.02
C GLY A 45 -7.01 -0.46 9.55
N ARG A 46 -6.14 -1.20 10.26
CA ARG A 46 -6.09 -1.25 11.73
C ARG A 46 -5.64 0.05 12.39
N ILE A 47 -4.98 0.96 11.64
CA ILE A 47 -4.59 2.29 12.13
C ILE A 47 -5.84 3.08 12.54
N GLY A 48 -6.96 2.88 11.84
CA GLY A 48 -8.24 3.49 12.19
C GLY A 48 -8.34 4.99 11.89
N PHE A 49 -7.32 5.60 11.29
CA PHE A 49 -7.35 6.98 10.83
C PHE A 49 -8.24 7.12 9.59
N GLU A 50 -9.08 8.14 9.54
CA GLU A 50 -9.91 8.44 8.36
C GLU A 50 -9.08 9.20 7.32
N VAL A 51 -8.47 8.45 6.41
CA VAL A 51 -7.54 8.97 5.39
C VAL A 51 -8.30 9.39 4.13
N THR A 52 -7.95 10.53 3.54
CA THR A 52 -8.44 10.92 2.22
C THR A 52 -7.97 9.92 1.17
N THR A 53 -8.80 9.66 0.16
CA THR A 53 -8.45 8.72 -0.92
C THR A 53 -7.27 9.18 -1.77
N LEU A 54 -6.98 10.48 -1.79
CA LEU A 54 -5.73 11.05 -2.33
C LEU A 54 -4.80 11.47 -1.19
N GLY A 55 -3.52 11.15 -1.32
CA GLY A 55 -2.43 11.72 -0.52
C GLY A 55 -1.39 12.42 -1.39
N LEU A 56 -0.62 13.34 -0.81
CA LEU A 56 0.46 14.04 -1.51
C LEU A 56 1.77 13.23 -1.41
N GLY A 57 2.29 12.79 -2.56
CA GLY A 57 3.57 12.11 -2.65
C GLY A 57 4.76 13.07 -2.60
N GLY A 58 5.82 12.69 -1.88
CA GLY A 58 7.01 13.53 -1.70
C GLY A 58 8.01 13.55 -2.86
N GLN A 59 7.76 12.82 -3.95
CA GLN A 59 8.55 12.87 -5.19
C GLN A 59 7.96 13.89 -6.19
N ALA A 60 8.24 13.75 -7.49
CA ALA A 60 7.94 14.76 -8.52
C ALA A 60 8.58 16.11 -8.13
N SER A 61 7.86 17.23 -8.23
CA SER A 61 8.42 18.57 -7.96
C SER A 61 8.91 18.79 -6.54
N LEU A 62 8.48 17.96 -5.56
CA LEU A 62 8.98 18.05 -4.18
C LEU A 62 10.40 17.49 -4.03
N GLN A 63 10.80 16.51 -4.85
CA GLN A 63 12.16 15.97 -4.87
C GLN A 63 13.00 16.59 -5.99
N TRP A 64 12.42 16.70 -7.18
CA TRP A 64 13.07 17.13 -8.42
C TRP A 64 12.41 18.43 -8.89
N THR A 65 12.71 19.56 -8.24
CA THR A 65 11.96 20.81 -8.41
C THR A 65 12.25 21.51 -9.75
N PRO A 66 11.30 21.56 -10.71
CA PRO A 66 11.46 22.37 -11.90
C PRO A 66 11.54 23.86 -11.57
N SER A 67 12.20 24.65 -12.40
CA SER A 67 12.39 26.10 -12.16
C SER A 67 11.09 26.90 -12.07
N ASN A 68 10.00 26.39 -12.66
CA ASN A 68 8.66 26.98 -12.64
C ASN A 68 7.76 26.46 -11.51
N ALA A 69 8.25 25.54 -10.66
CA ALA A 69 7.47 24.95 -9.58
C ALA A 69 7.82 25.57 -8.22
N ASP A 70 6.82 25.65 -7.35
CA ASP A 70 6.98 26.04 -5.95
C ASP A 70 6.46 24.90 -5.06
N PRO A 71 7.36 24.05 -4.52
CA PRO A 71 6.97 22.88 -3.73
C PRO A 71 6.17 23.23 -2.48
N VAL A 72 6.48 24.35 -1.83
CA VAL A 72 5.75 24.80 -0.63
C VAL A 72 4.32 25.16 -1.01
N LYS A 73 4.10 25.87 -2.13
CA LYS A 73 2.73 26.15 -2.62
C LYS A 73 1.97 24.89 -3.01
N ILE A 74 2.62 23.85 -3.54
CA ILE A 74 1.98 22.55 -3.80
C ILE A 74 1.46 21.94 -2.50
N ILE A 75 2.29 21.93 -1.45
CA ILE A 75 1.91 21.39 -0.13
C ILE A 75 0.77 22.22 0.48
N LEU A 76 0.87 23.55 0.47
CA LEU A 76 -0.17 24.44 0.98
C LEU A 76 -1.50 24.26 0.25
N LYS A 77 -1.47 24.12 -1.09
CA LYS A 77 -2.68 23.82 -1.87
C LYS A 77 -3.28 22.47 -1.49
N ALA A 78 -2.48 21.46 -1.19
CA ALA A 78 -3.00 20.17 -0.71
C ALA A 78 -3.73 20.31 0.64
N PHE A 79 -3.18 21.09 1.58
CA PHE A 79 -3.88 21.45 2.81
C PHE A 79 -5.19 22.21 2.56
N ASP A 80 -5.18 23.19 1.66
CA ASP A 80 -6.37 24.00 1.35
C ASP A 80 -7.48 23.16 0.70
N LEU A 81 -7.10 22.12 -0.05
CA LEU A 81 -8.01 21.14 -0.62
C LEU A 81 -8.52 20.11 0.41
N GLY A 82 -7.96 20.06 1.62
CA GLY A 82 -8.36 19.13 2.68
C GLY A 82 -7.76 17.73 2.60
N ILE A 83 -6.74 17.52 1.76
CA ILE A 83 -5.94 16.28 1.72
C ILE A 83 -5.30 16.09 3.09
N ASN A 84 -5.29 14.86 3.63
CA ASN A 84 -4.79 14.62 4.98
C ASN A 84 -3.74 13.50 5.09
N TYR A 85 -3.19 13.04 3.98
CA TYR A 85 -2.06 12.11 3.96
C TYR A 85 -0.88 12.72 3.20
N TYR A 86 0.29 12.75 3.84
CA TYR A 86 1.51 13.37 3.33
C TYR A 86 2.68 12.39 3.44
N ASP A 87 3.44 12.28 2.35
CA ASP A 87 4.52 11.31 2.23
C ASP A 87 5.84 11.99 1.89
N THR A 88 6.94 11.60 2.54
CA THR A 88 8.30 11.99 2.17
C THR A 88 9.31 10.88 2.51
N SER A 89 10.62 11.12 2.41
CA SER A 89 11.68 10.16 2.76
C SER A 89 13.01 10.85 3.01
N ASN A 90 13.90 10.21 3.77
CA ASN A 90 15.31 10.63 3.93
C ASN A 90 16.20 10.40 2.68
N ILE A 91 15.62 10.03 1.54
CA ILE A 91 16.32 9.93 0.24
C ILE A 91 15.60 10.71 -0.87
N TYR A 92 14.71 11.64 -0.49
CA TYR A 92 13.95 12.50 -1.41
C TYR A 92 14.51 13.92 -1.50
N GLY A 93 15.80 14.11 -1.21
CA GLY A 93 16.48 15.39 -1.31
C GLY A 93 15.76 16.47 -0.49
N PRO A 94 15.36 17.60 -1.10
CA PRO A 94 14.79 18.74 -0.39
C PRO A 94 13.33 18.53 0.09
N SER A 95 12.66 17.45 -0.34
CA SER A 95 11.24 17.20 -0.06
C SER A 95 10.84 17.36 1.41
N PRO A 96 11.53 16.77 2.41
CA PRO A 96 11.15 16.96 3.81
C PRO A 96 11.30 18.40 4.30
N SER A 97 12.25 19.17 3.77
CA SER A 97 12.45 20.58 4.13
C SER A 97 11.29 21.46 3.66
N TYR A 98 10.76 21.21 2.46
CA TYR A 98 9.58 21.93 1.95
C TYR A 98 8.34 21.68 2.80
N TYR A 99 8.18 20.45 3.32
CA TYR A 99 7.16 20.17 4.34
C TYR A 99 7.41 20.97 5.62
N GLY A 100 8.66 21.08 6.09
CA GLY A 100 8.99 21.91 7.25
C GLY A 100 8.64 23.39 7.08
N GLU A 101 8.87 23.95 5.89
CA GLU A 101 8.44 25.32 5.55
C GLU A 101 6.90 25.44 5.56
N ALA A 102 6.20 24.51 4.92
CA ALA A 102 4.74 24.50 4.91
C ALA A 102 4.14 24.30 6.31
N PHE A 103 4.78 23.49 7.16
CA PHE A 103 4.35 23.22 8.54
C PHE A 103 4.47 24.47 9.40
N LYS A 104 5.51 25.30 9.22
CA LYS A 104 5.59 26.62 9.86
C LYS A 104 4.43 27.52 9.46
N ILE A 105 4.11 27.57 8.17
CA ILE A 105 2.98 28.37 7.64
C ILE A 105 1.63 27.87 8.17
N LYS A 106 1.45 26.55 8.24
CA LYS A 106 0.23 25.89 8.76
C LYS A 106 0.23 25.73 10.28
N LYS A 107 1.22 26.31 10.98
CA LYS A 107 1.32 26.33 12.44
C LYS A 107 1.33 24.94 13.08
N LEU A 108 2.06 24.02 12.47
CA LEU A 108 2.11 22.60 12.88
C LEU A 108 3.32 22.27 13.77
N ILE A 109 4.07 23.28 14.21
CA ILE A 109 5.28 23.13 15.02
C ILE A 109 4.89 23.08 16.50
N PRO A 110 5.02 21.93 17.20
CA PRO A 110 4.67 21.85 18.61
C PRO A 110 5.47 22.85 19.45
N GLY A 111 4.81 23.43 20.46
CA GLY A 111 5.41 24.41 21.36
C GLY A 111 5.51 25.84 20.79
N SER A 112 5.18 26.08 19.51
CA SER A 112 5.00 27.46 19.02
C SER A 112 3.75 28.09 19.64
N ALA A 113 3.77 29.42 19.83
CA ALA A 113 2.66 30.14 20.45
C ALA A 113 1.33 30.05 19.66
N ASP A 114 1.42 29.73 18.37
CA ASP A 114 0.31 29.63 17.44
C ASP A 114 0.02 28.19 16.98
N TYR A 115 0.62 27.19 17.64
CA TYR A 115 0.50 25.78 17.29
C TYR A 115 -0.97 25.32 17.18
N ASP A 116 -1.34 24.81 16.00
CA ASP A 116 -2.65 24.23 15.71
C ASP A 116 -2.62 22.71 15.92
N GLU A 117 -2.81 22.30 17.17
CA GLU A 117 -2.83 20.89 17.56
C GLU A 117 -3.96 20.11 16.87
N ASN A 118 -5.11 20.74 16.64
CA ASN A 118 -6.26 20.10 15.98
C ASN A 118 -5.93 19.79 14.52
N LEU A 119 -5.34 20.74 13.80
CA LEU A 119 -4.89 20.51 12.44
C LEU A 119 -3.79 19.44 12.40
N ARG A 120 -2.81 19.48 13.29
CA ARG A 120 -1.75 18.45 13.36
C ARG A 120 -2.34 17.04 13.57
N LYS A 121 -3.32 16.88 14.45
CA LYS A 121 -4.01 15.60 14.70
C LYS A 121 -4.90 15.14 13.54
N SER A 122 -5.32 16.07 12.68
CA SER A 122 -6.21 15.79 11.54
C SER A 122 -5.48 15.31 10.28
N ILE A 123 -4.15 15.36 10.27
CA ILE A 123 -3.28 14.93 9.16
C ILE A 123 -2.40 13.74 9.56
N PHE A 124 -1.95 13.00 8.55
CA PHE A 124 -1.07 11.85 8.67
C PHE A 124 0.23 12.10 7.89
N ILE A 125 1.36 12.27 8.58
CA ILE A 125 2.68 12.46 7.97
C ILE A 125 3.54 11.21 8.09
N THR A 126 4.03 10.75 6.94
CA THR A 126 4.88 9.57 6.81
C THR A 126 6.25 9.96 6.26
N SER A 127 7.31 9.52 6.95
CA SER A 127 8.68 9.53 6.41
C SER A 127 9.22 8.10 6.31
N LYS A 128 10.39 7.95 5.68
CA LYS A 128 11.00 6.64 5.47
C LYS A 128 12.51 6.67 5.57
N THR A 129 13.08 5.51 5.89
CA THR A 129 14.53 5.26 5.90
C THR A 129 14.88 4.10 4.98
N HIS A 130 16.01 4.20 4.28
CA HIS A 130 16.59 3.08 3.55
C HIS A 130 17.64 2.29 4.37
N LEU A 131 17.84 2.66 5.63
CA LEU A 131 18.83 2.03 6.50
C LEU A 131 18.20 0.80 7.17
N ARG A 132 18.83 -0.36 6.98
CA ARG A 132 18.34 -1.67 7.46
C ARG A 132 18.71 -1.98 8.91
N TYR A 133 19.75 -1.31 9.40
CA TYR A 133 20.28 -1.50 10.75
C TYR A 133 20.12 -0.23 11.60
N ALA A 134 19.70 -0.44 12.85
CA ALA A 134 19.66 0.57 13.89
C ALA A 134 20.97 0.62 14.71
N LYS A 135 21.74 -0.47 14.72
CA LYS A 135 23.08 -0.58 15.33
C LYS A 135 23.91 -1.58 14.53
N GLY A 136 25.19 -1.26 14.32
CA GLY A 136 26.11 -2.11 13.59
C GLY A 136 25.71 -2.26 12.11
N GLY A 137 26.08 -3.39 11.51
CA GLY A 137 25.70 -3.72 10.14
C GLY A 137 26.63 -3.14 9.07
N GLU A 138 27.67 -2.42 9.49
CA GLU A 138 28.73 -1.97 8.59
C GLU A 138 29.42 -3.19 7.96
N GLY A 139 29.49 -3.22 6.63
CA GLY A 139 30.18 -4.29 5.91
C GLY A 139 29.37 -5.57 5.68
N VAL A 140 28.09 -5.62 6.06
CA VAL A 140 27.21 -6.71 5.59
C VAL A 140 27.02 -6.56 4.09
N GLN A 141 27.48 -7.55 3.33
CA GLN A 141 27.43 -7.53 1.87
C GLN A 141 25.99 -7.63 1.36
N ASP A 142 25.75 -7.07 0.18
CA ASP A 142 24.48 -7.18 -0.55
C ASP A 142 23.23 -6.67 0.20
N ILE A 143 23.42 -5.75 1.15
CA ILE A 143 22.34 -5.02 1.82
C ILE A 143 22.42 -3.54 1.45
N PRO A 144 21.54 -3.06 0.56
CA PRO A 144 21.55 -1.66 0.15
C PRO A 144 21.13 -0.74 1.30
N ASN A 145 21.95 0.27 1.58
CA ASN A 145 21.72 1.28 2.61
C ASN A 145 21.99 2.68 2.02
N TRP A 146 20.96 3.52 1.98
CA TRP A 146 21.05 4.87 1.43
C TRP A 146 20.43 5.90 2.38
N THR A 147 21.01 7.09 2.44
CA THR A 147 20.46 8.21 3.18
C THR A 147 21.04 9.50 2.61
N ASP A 148 20.25 10.57 2.59
CA ASP A 148 20.72 11.95 2.38
C ASP A 148 21.29 12.57 3.68
N GLY A 149 21.34 11.78 4.76
CA GLY A 149 22.00 12.11 6.03
C GLY A 149 23.51 11.92 5.98
N GLN A 150 24.13 11.85 7.16
CA GLN A 150 25.57 11.64 7.26
C GLN A 150 25.96 10.20 6.89
N GLN A 151 27.13 10.02 6.28
CA GLN A 151 27.65 8.69 6.03
C GLN A 151 27.85 7.92 7.35
N GLY A 152 27.44 6.66 7.38
CA GLY A 152 27.49 5.83 8.59
C GLY A 152 26.29 6.01 9.53
N SER A 153 25.27 6.78 9.14
CA SER A 153 24.01 6.87 9.87
C SER A 153 23.30 5.51 9.96
N HIS A 154 22.52 5.34 11.02
CA HIS A 154 21.62 4.21 11.25
C HIS A 154 20.16 4.65 11.19
N THR A 155 19.23 3.68 11.22
CA THR A 155 17.77 3.91 11.14
C THR A 155 17.26 5.04 12.04
N ILE A 156 17.81 5.18 13.25
CA ILE A 156 17.36 6.17 14.23
C ILE A 156 17.86 7.59 13.92
N ASP A 157 19.01 7.72 13.26
CA ASP A 157 19.49 9.03 12.78
C ASP A 157 18.56 9.58 11.69
N ASP A 158 18.07 8.73 10.80
CA ASP A 158 17.07 9.07 9.78
C ASP A 158 15.72 9.49 10.41
N LEU A 159 15.34 8.90 11.55
CA LEU A 159 14.15 9.31 12.30
C LEU A 159 14.33 10.73 12.88
N HIS A 160 15.44 10.98 13.58
CA HIS A 160 15.75 12.31 14.13
C HIS A 160 15.91 13.37 13.04
N ARG A 161 16.55 13.01 11.93
CA ARG A 161 16.67 13.86 10.74
C ARG A 161 15.31 14.25 10.19
N SER A 162 14.40 13.29 10.02
CA SER A 162 13.04 13.58 9.56
C SER A 162 12.32 14.57 10.48
N LEU A 163 12.42 14.39 11.80
CA LEU A 163 11.81 15.31 12.76
C LEU A 163 12.42 16.72 12.70
N SER A 164 13.74 16.81 12.56
CA SER A 164 14.43 18.10 12.42
C SER A 164 14.05 18.83 11.14
N LEU A 165 13.91 18.12 10.02
CA LEU A 165 13.52 18.74 8.74
C LEU A 165 12.05 19.18 8.74
N LEU A 166 11.16 18.37 9.31
CA LEU A 166 9.71 18.61 9.28
C LEU A 166 9.24 19.60 10.35
N PHE A 167 9.86 19.57 11.53
CA PHE A 167 9.37 20.33 12.69
C PHE A 167 10.41 21.29 13.27
N GLY A 168 11.66 21.24 12.81
CA GLY A 168 12.78 21.90 13.46
C GLY A 168 13.60 22.83 12.57
N ASP A 169 14.91 22.80 12.80
CA ASP A 169 15.90 23.65 12.14
C ASP A 169 16.61 22.97 10.96
N GLY A 170 16.31 21.69 10.70
CA GLY A 170 16.98 20.85 9.70
C GLY A 170 18.43 20.49 10.02
N LYS A 171 18.93 20.82 11.22
CA LYS A 171 20.32 20.61 11.68
C LYS A 171 20.43 19.66 12.87
N GLY A 172 19.36 18.93 13.16
CA GLY A 172 19.27 17.94 14.24
C GLY A 172 18.36 18.37 15.40
N ASN A 173 18.00 19.65 15.51
CA ASN A 173 17.09 20.10 16.57
C ASN A 173 15.63 20.05 16.09
N TYR A 174 14.73 19.68 17.00
CA TYR A 174 13.27 19.72 16.84
C TYR A 174 12.61 19.89 18.22
N PRO A 175 11.40 20.47 18.32
CA PRO A 175 10.75 20.73 19.59
C PRO A 175 10.21 19.45 20.25
N GLU A 176 10.08 19.49 21.57
CA GLU A 176 9.34 18.47 22.32
C GLU A 176 7.89 18.37 21.80
N GLY A 177 7.37 17.15 21.70
CA GLY A 177 6.05 16.88 21.13
C GLY A 177 6.03 16.70 19.61
N ALA A 178 7.15 16.91 18.90
CA ALA A 178 7.27 16.53 17.49
C ALA A 178 7.20 15.00 17.32
N TYR A 179 6.43 14.54 16.33
CA TYR A 179 6.29 13.12 16.02
C TYR A 179 5.90 12.90 14.55
N LEU A 180 6.29 11.75 14.00
CA LEU A 180 5.75 11.21 12.75
C LEU A 180 4.53 10.34 13.05
N ASP A 181 3.50 10.40 12.21
CA ASP A 181 2.41 9.43 12.31
C ASP A 181 2.94 8.03 11.94
N MET A 182 3.80 7.94 10.92
CA MET A 182 4.44 6.69 10.55
C MET A 182 5.88 6.86 10.07
N MET A 183 6.72 5.90 10.46
CA MET A 183 8.03 5.70 9.83
C MET A 183 8.00 4.39 9.04
N MET A 184 8.41 4.45 7.77
CA MET A 184 8.47 3.25 6.92
C MET A 184 9.91 2.84 6.59
N ILE A 185 10.08 1.53 6.34
CA ILE A 185 11.25 1.02 5.64
C ILE A 185 11.10 1.25 4.13
N HIS A 186 12.15 1.77 3.48
CA HIS A 186 12.20 2.16 2.07
C HIS A 186 13.32 1.44 1.33
N ASN A 187 13.16 0.98 0.11
CA ASN A 187 12.10 0.05 -0.32
C ASN A 187 12.64 -1.39 -0.17
N LEU A 188 11.78 -2.41 -0.22
CA LEU A 188 12.24 -3.81 -0.20
C LEU A 188 12.44 -4.34 -1.63
N ASN A 189 13.59 -4.98 -1.88
CA ASN A 189 13.89 -5.65 -3.14
C ASN A 189 14.29 -7.12 -2.94
N PHE A 190 14.95 -7.46 -1.83
CA PHE A 190 15.50 -8.78 -1.59
C PHE A 190 15.13 -9.36 -0.22
N MET A 191 15.11 -10.70 -0.11
CA MET A 191 14.77 -11.41 1.13
C MET A 191 15.78 -11.16 2.26
N ASN A 192 17.07 -11.06 1.95
CA ASN A 192 18.12 -10.78 2.93
C ASN A 192 17.97 -9.39 3.58
N GLU A 193 17.38 -8.41 2.88
CA GLU A 193 17.01 -7.13 3.48
C GLU A 193 15.96 -7.30 4.57
N VAL A 194 14.95 -8.14 4.32
CA VAL A 194 13.92 -8.49 5.32
C VAL A 194 14.58 -9.17 6.52
N ASP A 195 15.49 -10.11 6.29
CA ASP A 195 16.21 -10.78 7.38
C ASP A 195 16.99 -9.79 8.26
N ALA A 196 17.69 -8.85 7.65
CA ALA A 196 18.42 -7.79 8.36
C ALA A 196 17.51 -6.86 9.16
N LEU A 197 16.35 -6.48 8.61
CA LEU A 197 15.38 -5.63 9.30
C LEU A 197 14.85 -6.27 10.59
N TYR A 198 14.68 -7.60 10.59
CA TYR A 198 14.22 -8.38 11.74
C TYR A 198 15.35 -8.84 12.67
N GLU A 199 16.62 -8.59 12.36
CA GLU A 199 17.75 -9.00 13.20
C GLU A 199 17.63 -8.40 14.61
N GLY A 200 17.63 -9.23 15.66
CA GLY A 200 17.42 -8.79 17.03
C GLY A 200 15.99 -8.32 17.38
N TYR A 201 14.99 -8.53 16.50
CA TYR A 201 13.61 -8.14 16.78
C TYR A 201 12.91 -9.03 17.82
N GLU A 202 12.96 -10.36 17.62
CA GLU A 202 12.27 -11.34 18.48
C GLU A 202 12.95 -11.44 19.87
N ASN A 203 14.28 -11.51 19.89
CA ASN A 203 15.10 -11.61 21.09
C ASN A 203 16.03 -10.40 21.19
N THR A 204 15.46 -9.23 21.49
CA THR A 204 16.23 -7.99 21.56
C THR A 204 17.21 -8.00 22.73
N ASP A 205 18.47 -7.74 22.42
CA ASP A 205 19.56 -7.61 23.39
C ASP A 205 20.31 -6.29 23.13
N PRO A 206 20.36 -5.35 24.10
CA PRO A 206 21.05 -4.08 23.94
C PRO A 206 22.57 -4.23 23.75
N SER A 207 23.14 -5.35 24.20
CA SER A 207 24.56 -5.67 24.04
C SER A 207 24.89 -6.28 22.67
N ALA A 208 23.88 -6.65 21.86
CA ALA A 208 24.09 -7.23 20.53
C ALA A 208 24.93 -6.30 19.63
N GLU A 209 25.82 -6.90 18.84
CA GLU A 209 26.66 -6.17 17.88
C GLU A 209 25.84 -5.54 16.76
N ARG A 210 24.75 -6.21 16.34
CA ARG A 210 23.82 -5.74 15.32
C ARG A 210 22.39 -5.75 15.82
N ILE A 211 21.65 -4.72 15.43
CA ILE A 211 20.21 -4.60 15.68
C ILE A 211 19.56 -4.07 14.40
N GLY A 212 18.61 -4.82 13.86
CA GLY A 212 17.80 -4.44 12.71
C GLY A 212 16.86 -3.27 13.00
N ALA A 213 16.46 -2.56 11.95
CA ALA A 213 15.66 -1.34 12.05
C ALA A 213 14.36 -1.54 12.86
N LEU A 214 13.67 -2.67 12.69
CA LEU A 214 12.33 -2.88 13.27
C LEU A 214 12.35 -2.93 14.81
N ALA A 215 13.42 -3.47 15.40
CA ALA A 215 13.56 -3.54 16.86
C ALA A 215 13.63 -2.13 17.47
N ALA A 216 14.37 -1.22 16.83
CA ALA A 216 14.51 0.15 17.30
C ALA A 216 13.28 1.01 16.98
N LEU A 217 12.66 0.82 15.80
CA LEU A 217 11.40 1.51 15.49
C LEU A 217 10.28 1.12 16.47
N ARG A 218 10.19 -0.15 16.90
CA ARG A 218 9.28 -0.58 17.97
C ARG A 218 9.52 0.21 19.26
N ASP A 219 10.78 0.40 19.66
CA ASP A 219 11.13 1.15 20.86
C ASP A 219 10.62 2.61 20.80
N TYR A 220 10.80 3.27 19.65
CA TYR A 220 10.34 4.65 19.43
C TYR A 220 8.82 4.78 19.20
N ARG A 221 8.13 3.70 18.83
CA ARG A 221 6.66 3.62 18.80
C ARG A 221 6.09 3.48 20.20
N ASP A 222 6.65 2.54 20.95
CA ASP A 222 6.10 2.10 22.24
C ASP A 222 6.58 2.95 23.42
N GLY A 223 7.63 3.77 23.22
CA GLY A 223 8.29 4.52 24.28
C GLY A 223 9.02 3.59 25.25
N THR A 224 9.77 2.64 24.69
CA THR A 224 10.58 1.68 25.45
C THR A 224 12.04 1.76 25.01
N ASN A 225 12.93 1.06 25.70
CA ASN A 225 14.36 1.04 25.40
C ASN A 225 14.94 -0.39 25.42
N ARG A 226 14.28 -1.32 24.71
CA ARG A 226 14.72 -2.73 24.68
C ARG A 226 16.05 -2.88 23.96
N THR A 227 16.29 -2.07 22.94
CA THR A 227 17.50 -2.05 22.12
C THR A 227 18.67 -1.29 22.75
N GLY A 228 18.42 -0.47 23.78
CA GLY A 228 19.40 0.49 24.30
C GLY A 228 19.53 1.77 23.46
N LEU A 229 18.81 1.90 22.33
CA LEU A 229 18.91 3.01 21.38
C LEU A 229 17.87 4.13 21.60
N ASN A 230 17.05 4.02 22.65
CA ASN A 230 16.05 5.02 23.06
C ASN A 230 16.13 5.27 24.59
N PRO A 231 17.27 5.75 25.12
CA PRO A 231 17.50 5.84 26.58
C PRO A 231 16.49 6.73 27.31
N GLU A 232 15.88 7.68 26.62
CA GLU A 232 14.87 8.60 27.16
C GLU A 232 13.43 8.07 27.02
N ASN A 233 13.23 6.86 26.49
CA ASN A 233 11.91 6.27 26.25
C ASN A 233 10.97 7.16 25.41
N LYS A 234 11.54 7.87 24.42
CA LYS A 234 10.79 8.80 23.56
C LYS A 234 9.78 8.06 22.70
N LYS A 235 8.63 8.70 22.46
CA LYS A 235 7.57 8.26 21.54
C LYS A 235 7.54 9.16 20.31
N LEU A 236 8.43 8.90 19.36
CA LEU A 236 8.63 9.77 18.20
C LEU A 236 7.84 9.34 16.96
N ILE A 237 7.28 8.13 16.96
CA ILE A 237 6.44 7.61 15.88
C ILE A 237 5.16 6.98 16.46
N ARG A 238 4.06 6.95 15.69
CA ARG A 238 2.83 6.24 16.08
C ARG A 238 2.70 4.86 15.45
N HIS A 239 3.18 4.73 14.22
CA HIS A 239 3.05 3.54 13.40
C HIS A 239 4.36 3.17 12.72
N VAL A 240 4.51 1.88 12.40
CA VAL A 240 5.62 1.36 11.60
C VAL A 240 5.05 0.74 10.33
N GLY A 241 5.68 1.02 9.20
CA GLY A 241 5.28 0.46 7.92
C GLY A 241 6.47 0.07 7.06
N PHE A 242 6.18 -0.38 5.84
CA PHE A 242 7.22 -0.59 4.83
C PHE A 242 6.70 -0.25 3.44
N SER A 243 7.64 -0.04 2.52
CA SER A 243 7.34 0.20 1.12
C SER A 243 8.05 -0.81 0.22
N GLY A 244 7.40 -1.21 -0.85
CA GLY A 244 7.96 -2.14 -1.82
C GLY A 244 7.31 -1.98 -3.18
N HIS A 245 8.12 -1.91 -4.22
CA HIS A 245 7.63 -1.78 -5.61
C HIS A 245 8.14 -2.87 -6.54
N HIS A 246 9.15 -3.65 -6.15
CA HIS A 246 9.80 -4.59 -7.05
C HIS A 246 9.10 -5.96 -7.07
N ASP A 247 9.21 -6.71 -5.98
CA ASP A 247 8.78 -8.11 -5.92
C ASP A 247 7.71 -8.33 -4.83
N PRO A 248 6.48 -8.75 -5.18
CA PRO A 248 5.44 -9.04 -4.18
C PRO A 248 5.84 -10.16 -3.22
N SER A 249 6.67 -11.14 -3.62
CA SER A 249 7.08 -12.24 -2.74
C SER A 249 7.93 -11.76 -1.57
N VAL A 250 8.81 -10.77 -1.79
CA VAL A 250 9.61 -10.15 -0.72
C VAL A 250 8.72 -9.35 0.23
N ASN A 251 7.77 -8.61 -0.31
CA ASN A 251 6.79 -7.89 0.50
C ASN A 251 5.89 -8.85 1.31
N MET A 252 5.51 -9.99 0.73
CA MET A 252 4.77 -11.04 1.44
C MET A 252 5.60 -11.64 2.57
N TYR A 253 6.88 -11.92 2.33
CA TYR A 253 7.80 -12.41 3.36
C TYR A 253 7.94 -11.42 4.52
N MET A 254 8.08 -10.13 4.23
CA MET A 254 8.08 -9.06 5.25
C MET A 254 6.83 -9.11 6.14
N ILE A 255 5.64 -9.26 5.53
CA ILE A 255 4.36 -9.34 6.26
C ILE A 255 4.23 -10.67 7.03
N GLN A 256 4.69 -11.78 6.46
CA GLN A 256 4.61 -13.11 7.05
C GLN A 256 5.52 -13.30 8.26
N ARG A 257 6.64 -12.58 8.32
CA ARG A 257 7.52 -12.55 9.50
C ARG A 257 6.94 -11.76 10.66
N ASP A 258 6.02 -10.82 10.41
CA ASP A 258 5.43 -9.98 11.44
C ASP A 258 4.41 -10.75 12.29
N LYS A 259 4.89 -11.40 13.36
CA LYS A 259 4.04 -12.17 14.29
C LYS A 259 3.27 -11.27 15.27
N ASP A 260 3.82 -10.11 15.60
CA ASP A 260 3.32 -9.23 16.66
C ASP A 260 2.50 -8.04 16.13
N ASN A 261 2.18 -8.03 14.84
CA ASN A 261 1.44 -6.95 14.18
C ASN A 261 2.14 -5.58 14.34
N LEU A 262 3.49 -5.56 14.26
CA LEU A 262 4.27 -4.32 14.25
C LEU A 262 3.99 -3.47 13.01
N LEU A 263 3.80 -4.12 11.86
CA LEU A 263 3.61 -3.44 10.58
C LEU A 263 2.14 -3.05 10.42
N ASP A 264 1.89 -1.75 10.42
CA ASP A 264 0.56 -1.15 10.37
C ASP A 264 0.11 -0.82 8.95
N ALA A 265 1.04 -0.48 8.05
CA ALA A 265 0.74 -0.16 6.65
C ALA A 265 1.85 -0.55 5.67
N MET A 266 1.42 -0.74 4.42
CA MET A 266 2.27 -1.02 3.27
C MET A 266 2.04 0.02 2.17
N LEU A 267 3.13 0.57 1.65
CA LEU A 267 3.16 1.40 0.45
C LEU A 267 3.62 0.55 -0.75
N VAL A 268 2.75 0.35 -1.73
CA VAL A 268 2.96 -0.61 -2.82
C VAL A 268 2.80 0.04 -4.19
N ALA A 269 3.63 -0.37 -5.15
CA ALA A 269 3.45 0.05 -6.53
C ALA A 269 2.19 -0.59 -7.13
N LEU A 270 1.32 0.23 -7.70
CA LEU A 270 0.08 -0.23 -8.31
C LEU A 270 -0.42 0.76 -9.36
N ASN A 271 -0.67 0.25 -10.56
CA ASN A 271 -1.36 0.96 -11.65
C ASN A 271 -1.95 -0.06 -12.64
N ALA A 272 -2.51 0.43 -13.75
CA ALA A 272 -3.19 -0.37 -14.77
C ALA A 272 -2.31 -1.44 -15.46
N ASN A 273 -0.97 -1.32 -15.42
CA ASN A 273 -0.07 -2.33 -15.99
C ASN A 273 0.40 -3.37 -14.97
N ASP A 274 -0.03 -3.34 -13.69
CA ASP A 274 0.41 -4.28 -12.66
C ASP A 274 0.27 -5.76 -13.04
N LYS A 275 -0.82 -6.13 -13.75
CA LYS A 275 -1.07 -7.52 -14.20
C LYS A 275 -0.12 -8.00 -15.31
N LEU A 276 0.61 -7.10 -15.97
CA LEU A 276 1.63 -7.43 -16.96
C LEU A 276 2.98 -7.80 -16.32
N TYR A 277 3.09 -7.67 -14.99
CA TYR A 277 4.29 -7.91 -14.20
C TYR A 277 4.02 -8.95 -13.12
N PHE A 278 4.93 -9.15 -12.17
CA PHE A 278 4.63 -9.93 -10.97
C PHE A 278 3.63 -9.15 -10.10
N SER A 279 2.34 -9.46 -10.28
CA SER A 279 1.23 -8.64 -9.83
C SER A 279 1.20 -8.44 -8.32
N MET A 280 1.20 -7.19 -7.89
CA MET A 280 1.01 -6.81 -6.49
C MET A 280 -0.45 -7.01 -6.07
N GLN A 281 -1.40 -6.68 -6.95
CA GLN A 281 -2.84 -6.73 -6.65
C GLN A 281 -3.38 -8.16 -6.47
N ASN A 282 -2.77 -9.15 -7.12
CA ASN A 282 -3.17 -10.54 -6.98
C ASN A 282 -2.37 -11.30 -5.89
N ASN A 283 -1.31 -10.71 -5.34
CA ASN A 283 -0.42 -11.37 -4.37
C ASN A 283 -0.37 -10.63 -3.03
N VAL A 284 0.50 -9.63 -2.89
CA VAL A 284 0.77 -9.01 -1.58
C VAL A 284 -0.40 -8.17 -1.04
N ILE A 285 -1.18 -7.51 -1.90
CA ILE A 285 -2.29 -6.67 -1.43
C ILE A 285 -3.36 -7.50 -0.67
N PRO A 286 -3.83 -8.66 -1.20
CA PRO A 286 -4.70 -9.56 -0.44
C PRO A 286 -4.14 -9.96 0.93
N LEU A 287 -2.83 -10.23 1.03
CA LEU A 287 -2.20 -10.56 2.32
C LEU A 287 -2.21 -9.38 3.30
N ALA A 288 -1.93 -8.16 2.83
CA ALA A 288 -1.99 -6.96 3.65
C ALA A 288 -3.42 -6.72 4.18
N VAL A 289 -4.43 -6.94 3.34
CA VAL A 289 -5.86 -6.87 3.71
C VAL A 289 -6.23 -7.93 4.75
N GLU A 290 -5.77 -9.18 4.58
CA GLU A 290 -5.99 -10.27 5.54
C GLU A 290 -5.40 -9.96 6.93
N LYS A 291 -4.42 -9.05 7.02
CA LYS A 291 -3.86 -8.55 8.29
C LYS A 291 -4.42 -7.18 8.70
N ASP A 292 -5.49 -6.68 8.08
CA ASP A 292 -6.06 -5.33 8.34
C ASP A 292 -4.97 -4.25 8.29
N MET A 293 -4.03 -4.32 7.35
CA MET A 293 -3.01 -3.28 7.17
C MET A 293 -3.55 -2.12 6.32
N GLY A 294 -3.08 -0.91 6.59
CA GLY A 294 -3.28 0.21 5.68
C GLY A 294 -2.55 -0.05 4.34
N VAL A 295 -3.24 0.05 3.22
CA VAL A 295 -2.65 -0.12 1.87
C VAL A 295 -2.64 1.21 1.14
N ILE A 296 -1.43 1.68 0.84
CA ILE A 296 -1.18 2.92 0.11
C ILE A 296 -0.67 2.54 -1.28
N ALA A 297 -1.33 3.02 -2.33
CA ALA A 297 -0.86 2.84 -3.69
C ALA A 297 0.08 3.97 -4.11
N MET A 298 1.18 3.65 -4.78
CA MET A 298 2.06 4.59 -5.45
C MET A 298 2.35 4.17 -6.89
N LYS A 299 3.08 5.03 -7.62
CA LYS A 299 3.41 4.83 -9.04
C LYS A 299 2.16 4.70 -9.92
N VAL A 300 1.08 5.37 -9.53
CA VAL A 300 -0.20 5.48 -10.26
C VAL A 300 0.02 5.83 -11.73
N PHE A 301 0.96 6.74 -12.02
CA PHE A 301 1.31 7.18 -13.37
C PHE A 301 2.66 6.65 -13.87
N ALA A 302 3.22 5.63 -13.20
CA ALA A 302 4.53 5.04 -13.49
C ALA A 302 5.67 6.10 -13.60
N ASP A 303 5.74 7.02 -12.63
CA ASP A 303 6.73 8.12 -12.63
C ASP A 303 6.67 8.98 -13.91
N GLY A 304 5.46 9.19 -14.43
CA GLY A 304 5.19 9.95 -15.65
C GLY A 304 5.24 9.12 -16.94
N ALA A 305 5.68 7.85 -16.88
CA ALA A 305 5.83 7.00 -18.05
C ALA A 305 4.51 6.59 -18.72
N MET A 306 3.39 6.67 -17.99
CA MET A 306 2.05 6.52 -18.58
C MET A 306 1.67 7.69 -19.49
N PHE A 307 2.39 8.81 -19.41
CA PHE A 307 2.14 10.00 -20.21
C PHE A 307 3.32 10.24 -21.18
N THR A 308 4.02 11.35 -21.03
CA THR A 308 5.00 11.86 -21.98
C THR A 308 6.43 11.41 -21.71
N LYS A 309 6.74 10.97 -20.49
CA LYS A 309 8.12 10.62 -20.10
C LYS A 309 8.47 9.19 -20.54
N GLU A 310 9.76 8.95 -20.78
CA GLU A 310 10.30 7.59 -20.92
C GLU A 310 10.14 6.74 -19.65
N ALA A 311 10.14 5.42 -19.84
CA ALA A 311 10.01 4.44 -18.76
C ALA A 311 11.33 4.24 -18.00
N THR A 312 11.78 5.29 -17.32
CA THR A 312 13.01 5.33 -16.53
C THR A 312 12.82 6.15 -15.25
N TRP A 313 13.73 6.01 -14.28
CA TRP A 313 13.71 6.82 -13.05
C TRP A 313 13.94 8.31 -13.35
N THR A 314 13.14 9.18 -12.75
CA THR A 314 13.41 10.63 -12.72
C THR A 314 14.74 10.89 -12.01
N GLN A 315 15.66 11.59 -12.69
CA GLN A 315 16.98 11.96 -12.15
C GLN A 315 17.25 13.47 -12.18
N THR A 316 16.43 14.24 -12.89
CA THR A 316 16.56 15.69 -12.99
C THR A 316 15.18 16.36 -12.96
N PRO A 317 15.11 17.64 -12.60
CA PRO A 317 13.87 18.41 -12.64
C PRO A 317 13.14 18.41 -13.99
N ASP A 318 13.87 18.47 -15.11
CA ASP A 318 13.28 18.54 -16.46
C ASP A 318 12.52 17.28 -16.86
N MET A 319 12.75 16.16 -16.16
CA MET A 319 12.04 14.90 -16.38
C MET A 319 10.66 14.86 -15.69
N VAL A 320 10.32 15.84 -14.84
CA VAL A 320 9.04 15.87 -14.12
C VAL A 320 7.90 16.21 -15.06
N VAL A 321 6.93 15.31 -15.18
CA VAL A 321 5.73 15.51 -15.99
C VAL A 321 4.77 16.48 -15.30
N GLN A 322 4.43 17.56 -16.00
CA GLN A 322 3.59 18.66 -15.51
C GLN A 322 2.16 18.66 -16.09
N THR A 323 1.79 17.66 -16.91
CA THR A 323 0.48 17.58 -17.58
C THR A 323 -0.54 16.72 -16.82
N VAL A 324 -1.84 16.98 -17.05
CA VAL A 324 -2.96 16.16 -16.56
C VAL A 324 -3.28 15.06 -17.58
N GLY A 325 -2.46 14.01 -17.60
CA GLY A 325 -2.63 12.93 -18.57
C GLY A 325 -1.87 13.13 -19.89
N SER A 326 -2.27 12.32 -20.88
CA SER A 326 -1.83 12.38 -22.28
C SER A 326 -3.01 12.18 -23.23
N GLU A 327 -2.78 12.27 -24.53
CA GLU A 327 -3.79 11.97 -25.56
C GLU A 327 -4.30 10.53 -25.48
N MET A 328 -3.46 9.58 -25.03
CA MET A 328 -3.82 8.16 -24.95
C MET A 328 -4.58 7.81 -23.67
N ILE A 329 -4.24 8.46 -22.55
CA ILE A 329 -4.85 8.15 -21.26
C ILE A 329 -4.88 9.37 -20.36
N SER A 330 -6.06 9.64 -19.80
CA SER A 330 -6.27 10.68 -18.81
C SER A 330 -5.79 10.24 -17.42
N SER A 331 -5.42 11.19 -16.57
CA SER A 331 -5.04 10.88 -15.18
C SER A 331 -6.20 10.27 -14.40
N ASP A 332 -7.45 10.67 -14.68
CA ASP A 332 -8.62 10.20 -13.94
C ASP A 332 -8.83 8.69 -14.05
N LYS A 333 -8.62 8.10 -15.24
CA LYS A 333 -8.70 6.65 -15.47
C LYS A 333 -7.71 5.89 -14.57
N LEU A 334 -6.46 6.36 -14.53
CA LEU A 334 -5.40 5.71 -13.74
C LEU A 334 -5.62 5.87 -12.22
N VAL A 335 -6.09 7.05 -11.77
CA VAL A 335 -6.46 7.28 -10.37
C VAL A 335 -7.62 6.39 -9.95
N LYS A 336 -8.70 6.35 -10.74
CA LYS A 336 -9.88 5.52 -10.46
C LYS A 336 -9.54 4.03 -10.47
N TYR A 337 -8.76 3.56 -11.46
CA TYR A 337 -8.30 2.17 -11.51
C TYR A 337 -7.58 1.79 -10.22
N THR A 338 -6.66 2.64 -9.78
CA THR A 338 -5.87 2.39 -8.57
C THR A 338 -6.77 2.33 -7.33
N LEU A 339 -7.66 3.31 -7.14
CA LEU A 339 -8.50 3.42 -5.95
C LEU A 339 -9.70 2.45 -5.89
N THR A 340 -10.07 1.87 -7.02
CA THR A 340 -11.07 0.78 -7.11
C THR A 340 -10.41 -0.59 -7.08
N THR A 341 -9.07 -0.67 -7.01
CA THR A 341 -8.42 -1.96 -6.78
C THR A 341 -8.72 -2.41 -5.35
N PRO A 342 -9.27 -3.62 -5.14
CA PRO A 342 -9.66 -4.08 -3.81
C PRO A 342 -8.51 -3.99 -2.80
N GLY A 343 -8.83 -3.47 -1.61
CA GLY A 343 -7.87 -3.33 -0.50
C GLY A 343 -7.13 -1.98 -0.44
N VAL A 344 -7.11 -1.18 -1.51
CA VAL A 344 -6.43 0.12 -1.50
C VAL A 344 -7.22 1.15 -0.68
N HIS A 345 -6.52 1.86 0.20
CA HIS A 345 -7.14 2.89 1.07
C HIS A 345 -6.89 4.31 0.55
N VAL A 346 -5.66 4.57 0.10
CA VAL A 346 -5.21 5.89 -0.38
C VAL A 346 -4.23 5.70 -1.54
N ALA A 347 -4.28 6.59 -2.51
CA ALA A 347 -3.27 6.70 -3.56
C ALA A 347 -2.41 7.94 -3.29
N ILE A 348 -1.09 7.76 -3.17
CA ILE A 348 -0.15 8.89 -3.09
C ILE A 348 0.35 9.24 -4.48
N ILE A 349 0.19 10.51 -4.84
CA ILE A 349 0.53 10.99 -6.18
C ILE A 349 1.42 12.21 -6.06
N GLY A 350 2.60 12.14 -6.68
CA GLY A 350 3.49 13.30 -6.81
C GLY A 350 2.88 14.31 -7.78
N THR A 351 3.03 15.59 -7.46
CA THR A 351 2.50 16.69 -8.28
C THR A 351 3.66 17.42 -8.94
N GLY A 352 3.64 17.50 -10.27
CA GLY A 352 4.58 18.26 -11.08
C GLY A 352 4.21 19.76 -11.13
N HIS A 353 2.92 20.04 -11.30
CA HIS A 353 2.41 21.39 -11.55
C HIS A 353 1.06 21.64 -10.87
N ILE A 354 0.89 22.86 -10.36
CA ILE A 354 -0.39 23.39 -9.88
C ILE A 354 -0.71 24.67 -10.66
N SER A 355 -1.98 24.83 -11.02
CA SER A 355 -2.51 26.00 -11.72
C SER A 355 -3.73 26.55 -10.99
N THR A 356 -4.08 27.80 -11.24
CA THR A 356 -5.40 28.36 -10.91
C THR A 356 -6.47 27.85 -11.87
N GLU A 357 -6.09 27.52 -13.11
CA GLU A 357 -6.96 26.88 -14.07
C GLU A 357 -7.14 25.41 -13.70
N GLU A 358 -8.37 25.02 -13.33
CA GLU A 358 -8.65 23.70 -12.80
C GLU A 358 -8.26 22.57 -13.76
N SER A 359 -8.45 22.76 -15.07
CA SER A 359 -8.09 21.78 -16.11
C SER A 359 -6.59 21.51 -16.22
N GLU A 360 -5.75 22.42 -15.75
CA GLU A 360 -4.28 22.30 -15.80
C GLU A 360 -3.69 21.89 -14.45
N CYS A 361 -4.44 22.03 -13.37
CA CYS A 361 -3.96 21.72 -12.03
C CYS A 361 -4.00 20.21 -11.76
N GLN A 362 -2.85 19.55 -11.80
CA GLN A 362 -2.75 18.11 -11.51
C GLN A 362 -3.35 17.72 -10.16
N LEU A 363 -3.10 18.51 -9.12
CA LEU A 363 -3.59 18.21 -7.77
C LEU A 363 -5.13 18.21 -7.69
N THR A 364 -5.80 19.22 -8.25
CA THR A 364 -7.27 19.30 -8.29
C THR A 364 -7.87 18.18 -9.15
N ASN A 365 -7.31 17.90 -10.33
CA ASN A 365 -7.80 16.82 -11.19
C ASN A 365 -7.69 15.45 -10.52
N ASN A 366 -6.53 15.16 -9.91
CA ASN A 366 -6.31 13.90 -9.21
C ASN A 366 -7.22 13.79 -7.99
N LEU A 367 -7.51 14.89 -7.28
CA LEU A 367 -8.44 14.89 -6.15
C LEU A 367 -9.87 14.60 -6.60
N THR A 368 -10.32 15.25 -7.67
CA THR A 368 -11.64 14.99 -8.28
C THR A 368 -11.77 13.52 -8.69
N ALA A 369 -10.75 12.98 -9.36
CA ALA A 369 -10.74 11.56 -9.74
C ALA A 369 -10.72 10.60 -8.54
N ALA A 370 -10.12 11.03 -7.42
CA ALA A 370 -10.06 10.24 -6.19
C ALA A 370 -11.39 10.17 -5.43
N GLN A 371 -12.41 10.93 -5.83
CA GLN A 371 -13.77 10.86 -5.25
C GLN A 371 -14.56 9.67 -5.82
N VAL A 372 -13.97 8.47 -5.75
CA VAL A 372 -14.49 7.23 -6.35
C VAL A 372 -14.72 6.16 -5.28
N LEU A 373 -15.93 5.60 -5.27
CA LEU A 373 -16.28 4.49 -4.38
C LEU A 373 -15.41 3.26 -4.69
N PRO A 374 -15.17 2.35 -3.72
CA PRO A 374 -14.38 1.15 -3.96
C PRO A 374 -14.83 0.31 -5.16
N ASP A 375 -16.13 0.27 -5.44
CA ASP A 375 -16.79 -0.42 -6.55
C ASP A 375 -17.12 0.51 -7.74
N GLY A 376 -16.51 1.71 -7.79
CA GLY A 376 -16.82 2.74 -8.77
C GLY A 376 -16.35 2.46 -10.20
N LEU A 377 -15.69 1.33 -10.46
CA LEU A 377 -15.40 0.81 -11.80
C LEU A 377 -15.82 -0.67 -11.86
N THR A 378 -16.54 -1.03 -12.92
CA THR A 378 -16.87 -2.41 -13.25
C THR A 378 -15.64 -3.18 -13.73
N GLU A 379 -15.71 -4.52 -13.73
CA GLU A 379 -14.63 -5.35 -14.29
C GLU A 379 -14.33 -5.02 -15.77
N ALA A 380 -15.37 -4.69 -16.56
CA ALA A 380 -15.22 -4.32 -17.96
C ALA A 380 -14.49 -2.98 -18.14
N GLU A 381 -14.84 -1.95 -17.35
CA GLU A 381 -14.14 -0.66 -17.38
C GLU A 381 -12.69 -0.79 -16.91
N ARG A 382 -12.44 -1.63 -15.89
CA ARG A 382 -11.07 -1.93 -15.46
C ARG A 382 -10.27 -2.61 -16.58
N ALA A 383 -10.87 -3.58 -17.28
CA ALA A 383 -10.23 -4.25 -18.40
C ALA A 383 -9.94 -3.30 -19.58
N GLU A 384 -10.83 -2.34 -19.87
CA GLU A 384 -10.58 -1.31 -20.89
C GLU A 384 -9.37 -0.44 -20.52
N ILE A 385 -9.27 -0.02 -19.26
CA ILE A 385 -8.14 0.78 -18.78
C ILE A 385 -6.83 -0.02 -18.85
N GLU A 386 -6.87 -1.31 -18.50
CA GLU A 386 -5.73 -2.24 -18.65
C GLU A 386 -5.30 -2.37 -20.12
N GLU A 387 -6.24 -2.51 -21.07
CA GLU A 387 -5.94 -2.59 -22.50
C GLU A 387 -5.31 -1.30 -23.04
N LEU A 388 -5.82 -0.14 -22.62
CA LEU A 388 -5.25 1.16 -23.00
C LEU A 388 -3.83 1.31 -22.43
N ALA A 389 -3.63 1.01 -21.15
CA ALA A 389 -2.32 1.10 -20.50
C ALA A 389 -1.29 0.13 -21.10
N ALA A 390 -1.72 -1.06 -21.54
CA ALA A 390 -0.88 -2.05 -22.20
C ALA A 390 -0.35 -1.58 -23.58
N LYS A 391 -1.04 -0.65 -24.26
CA LYS A 391 -0.57 -0.06 -25.53
C LYS A 391 0.52 0.99 -25.29
N ILE A 392 0.50 1.66 -24.13
CA ILE A 392 1.45 2.71 -23.79
C ILE A 392 2.83 2.09 -23.60
N LYS A 393 3.76 2.43 -24.49
CA LYS A 393 5.13 1.88 -24.51
C LYS A 393 5.14 0.35 -24.52
N GLY A 394 4.13 -0.28 -25.14
CA GLY A 394 3.95 -1.72 -25.19
C GLY A 394 3.83 -2.37 -23.81
N GLY A 395 3.25 -1.68 -22.83
CA GLY A 395 3.02 -2.19 -21.48
C GLY A 395 4.24 -2.12 -20.57
N LYS A 396 5.38 -1.63 -21.09
CA LYS A 396 6.67 -1.63 -20.38
C LYS A 396 6.88 -0.42 -19.47
N THR A 397 5.81 0.13 -18.91
CA THR A 397 5.88 1.35 -18.07
C THR A 397 6.33 1.06 -16.64
N ASN A 398 6.15 -0.16 -16.13
CA ASN A 398 6.52 -0.52 -14.75
C ASN A 398 7.92 -1.12 -14.68
N TYR A 399 8.92 -0.36 -15.12
CA TYR A 399 10.35 -0.71 -15.05
C TYR A 399 10.88 -0.93 -13.61
N PHE A 400 10.06 -0.63 -12.60
CA PHE A 400 10.35 -0.80 -11.18
C PHE A 400 9.78 -2.11 -10.58
N GLN A 401 8.97 -2.86 -11.33
CA GLN A 401 8.40 -4.16 -10.93
C GLN A 401 9.18 -5.33 -11.51
N ALA A 402 9.22 -6.44 -10.79
CA ALA A 402 9.74 -7.71 -11.27
C ALA A 402 8.92 -8.23 -12.47
N GLU A 403 9.58 -8.95 -13.37
CA GLU A 403 8.97 -9.48 -14.59
C GLU A 403 7.77 -10.38 -14.29
N ASN A 404 6.91 -10.56 -15.30
CA ASN A 404 5.74 -11.41 -15.16
C ASN A 404 6.11 -12.82 -14.69
N ARG A 405 5.37 -13.29 -13.69
CA ARG A 405 5.43 -14.69 -13.22
C ARG A 405 4.06 -15.33 -13.45
N PRO A 406 3.98 -16.49 -14.12
CA PRO A 406 2.72 -17.22 -14.25
C PRO A 406 2.26 -17.77 -12.90
N LEU A 407 1.03 -18.30 -12.85
CA LEU A 407 0.53 -19.05 -11.69
C LEU A 407 1.53 -20.15 -11.32
N THR A 408 2.01 -20.14 -10.07
CA THR A 408 2.98 -21.14 -9.59
C THR A 408 2.29 -22.25 -8.84
N ALA A 409 2.94 -23.41 -8.74
CA ALA A 409 2.49 -24.43 -7.80
C ALA A 409 2.63 -23.97 -6.34
N PRO A 410 1.89 -24.58 -5.38
CA PRO A 410 2.19 -24.47 -3.96
C PRO A 410 3.63 -24.90 -3.67
N GLU A 411 4.31 -24.16 -2.80
CA GLU A 411 5.72 -24.38 -2.47
C GLU A 411 5.88 -25.33 -1.27
N THR A 412 7.09 -25.89 -1.09
CA THR A 412 7.51 -26.67 0.11
C THR A 412 6.53 -27.74 0.58
N VAL A 413 5.89 -28.43 -0.38
CA VAL A 413 4.93 -29.49 -0.07
C VAL A 413 5.62 -30.64 0.69
N THR A 414 5.08 -31.00 1.84
CA THR A 414 5.57 -32.10 2.67
C THR A 414 4.41 -32.96 3.17
N VAL A 415 4.69 -34.24 3.38
CA VAL A 415 3.73 -35.19 3.95
C VAL A 415 4.44 -35.96 5.05
N VAL A 416 3.93 -35.86 6.27
CA VAL A 416 4.48 -36.56 7.44
C VAL A 416 3.39 -37.42 8.07
N GLN A 417 3.76 -38.59 8.58
CA GLN A 417 2.82 -39.50 9.25
C GLN A 417 3.23 -39.79 10.69
N LYS A 418 2.24 -40.01 11.55
CA LYS A 418 2.40 -40.51 12.92
C LYS A 418 1.45 -41.67 13.14
N LYS A 419 1.96 -42.75 13.73
CA LYS A 419 1.14 -43.91 14.13
C LYS A 419 0.32 -43.59 15.37
N GLU A 420 -0.97 -43.88 15.33
CA GLU A 420 -1.86 -43.82 16.49
C GLU A 420 -2.73 -45.08 16.53
N GLY A 421 -2.30 -46.07 17.32
CA GLY A 421 -2.90 -47.40 17.33
C GLY A 421 -2.74 -48.11 15.97
N ASN A 422 -3.87 -48.45 15.35
CA ASN A 422 -3.94 -49.06 14.01
C ASN A 422 -4.08 -48.03 12.87
N LYS A 423 -4.25 -46.75 13.19
CA LYS A 423 -4.42 -45.68 12.22
C LYS A 423 -3.11 -44.93 12.00
N ARG A 424 -3.00 -44.30 10.84
CA ARG A 424 -1.91 -43.39 10.51
C ARG A 424 -2.48 -41.97 10.38
N ASN A 425 -2.06 -41.07 11.26
CA ASN A 425 -2.39 -39.65 11.13
C ASN A 425 -1.37 -39.02 10.20
N VAL A 426 -1.84 -38.50 9.07
CA VAL A 426 -1.03 -37.85 8.05
C VAL A 426 -1.23 -36.35 8.15
N THR A 427 -0.14 -35.59 8.10
CA THR A 427 -0.14 -34.13 8.00
C THR A 427 0.48 -33.75 6.66
N VAL A 428 -0.35 -33.20 5.78
CA VAL A 428 0.08 -32.60 4.51
C VAL A 428 0.30 -31.12 4.76
N SER A 429 1.49 -30.59 4.46
CA SER A 429 1.80 -29.17 4.66
C SER A 429 2.31 -28.52 3.37
N TRP A 430 1.98 -27.25 3.15
CA TRP A 430 2.44 -26.49 1.98
C TRP A 430 2.54 -24.99 2.26
N ASN A 431 3.41 -24.30 1.53
CA ASN A 431 3.43 -22.84 1.45
C ASN A 431 2.65 -22.32 0.24
N THR A 432 2.25 -21.05 0.30
CA THR A 432 1.41 -20.41 -0.72
C THR A 432 2.06 -20.45 -2.10
N ALA A 433 1.22 -20.70 -3.10
CA ALA A 433 1.51 -20.36 -4.49
C ALA A 433 1.48 -18.83 -4.71
N TYR A 434 1.99 -18.41 -5.86
CA TYR A 434 1.89 -17.04 -6.37
C TYR A 434 0.92 -16.97 -7.54
N ALA A 435 0.07 -15.96 -7.52
CA ALA A 435 -0.88 -15.65 -8.57
C ALA A 435 -0.18 -14.97 -9.76
N GLY A 436 -0.61 -15.27 -10.98
CA GLY A 436 -0.22 -14.54 -12.17
C GLY A 436 -1.10 -13.30 -12.41
N ASP A 437 -1.56 -13.11 -13.64
CA ASP A 437 -2.48 -12.03 -14.03
C ASP A 437 -3.93 -12.22 -13.52
N SER A 438 -4.21 -13.29 -12.77
CA SER A 438 -5.53 -13.54 -12.18
C SER A 438 -5.40 -14.10 -10.78
N PRO A 439 -6.30 -13.70 -9.85
CA PRO A 439 -6.22 -14.12 -8.46
C PRO A 439 -6.44 -15.63 -8.30
N ILE A 440 -5.76 -16.22 -7.32
CA ILE A 440 -5.97 -17.62 -6.94
C ILE A 440 -7.37 -17.77 -6.32
N SER A 441 -8.09 -18.82 -6.71
CA SER A 441 -9.44 -19.13 -6.22
C SER A 441 -9.43 -20.23 -5.15
N SER A 442 -8.62 -21.28 -5.32
CA SER A 442 -8.57 -22.41 -4.38
C SER A 442 -7.28 -23.22 -4.46
N TYR A 443 -7.02 -23.99 -3.40
CA TYR A 443 -6.09 -25.12 -3.41
C TYR A 443 -6.87 -26.43 -3.55
N GLU A 444 -6.24 -27.45 -4.12
CA GLU A 444 -6.73 -28.82 -4.13
C GLU A 444 -5.68 -29.77 -3.58
N VAL A 445 -6.09 -30.67 -2.70
CA VAL A 445 -5.23 -31.76 -2.19
C VAL A 445 -5.66 -33.05 -2.87
N TRP A 446 -4.72 -33.71 -3.54
CA TRP A 446 -4.94 -34.95 -4.25
C TRP A 446 -4.09 -36.07 -3.63
N ARG A 447 -4.66 -37.27 -3.57
CA ARG A 447 -3.98 -38.51 -3.15
C ARG A 447 -4.30 -39.62 -4.14
N ASP A 448 -3.27 -40.27 -4.67
CA ASP A 448 -3.38 -41.38 -5.62
C ASP A 448 -4.30 -41.08 -6.82
N GLY A 449 -4.21 -39.86 -7.35
CA GLY A 449 -5.03 -39.40 -8.48
C GLY A 449 -6.48 -39.07 -8.13
N THR A 450 -6.88 -39.11 -6.86
CA THR A 450 -8.21 -38.71 -6.39
C THR A 450 -8.14 -37.40 -5.60
N ARG A 451 -9.05 -36.46 -5.89
CA ARG A 451 -9.14 -35.20 -5.13
C ARG A 451 -9.75 -35.45 -3.76
N LEU A 452 -8.97 -35.24 -2.71
CA LEU A 452 -9.41 -35.35 -1.33
C LEU A 452 -10.23 -34.12 -0.91
N GLN A 453 -9.70 -32.94 -1.20
CA GLN A 453 -10.31 -31.69 -0.77
C GLN A 453 -10.04 -30.55 -1.74
N GLN A 454 -11.00 -29.62 -1.84
CA GLN A 454 -10.83 -28.30 -2.43
C GLN A 454 -11.00 -27.26 -1.31
N ILE A 455 -10.03 -26.37 -1.18
CA ILE A 455 -9.92 -25.40 -0.09
C ILE A 455 -9.96 -23.99 -0.70
N PRO A 456 -10.95 -23.13 -0.37
CA PRO A 456 -10.96 -21.75 -0.84
C PRO A 456 -9.66 -21.04 -0.48
N PHE A 457 -9.12 -20.27 -1.41
CA PHE A 457 -7.85 -19.59 -1.21
C PHE A 457 -7.93 -18.58 -0.07
N LYS A 458 -6.91 -18.59 0.77
CA LYS A 458 -6.63 -17.54 1.75
C LYS A 458 -5.15 -17.21 1.70
N PRO A 459 -4.75 -15.94 1.78
CA PRO A 459 -3.34 -15.56 1.86
C PRO A 459 -2.67 -16.19 3.09
N GLN A 460 -1.45 -16.69 2.92
CA GLN A 460 -0.67 -17.25 4.04
C GLN A 460 -0.17 -16.13 4.94
N ARG A 461 -0.70 -16.05 6.17
CA ARG A 461 -0.50 -14.92 7.10
C ARG A 461 0.86 -14.89 7.81
N THR A 462 1.51 -16.04 7.90
CA THR A 462 2.79 -16.22 8.61
C THR A 462 3.72 -17.09 7.78
N VAL A 463 5.00 -17.19 8.13
CA VAL A 463 5.93 -18.13 7.46
C VAL A 463 5.59 -19.61 7.68
N ASN A 464 4.77 -19.93 8.70
CA ASN A 464 4.34 -21.30 8.95
C ASN A 464 3.45 -21.80 7.79
N PRO A 465 3.65 -23.06 7.34
CA PRO A 465 2.88 -23.62 6.23
C PRO A 465 1.41 -23.84 6.63
N PHE A 466 0.56 -23.91 5.61
CA PHE A 466 -0.77 -24.50 5.78
C PHE A 466 -0.64 -25.98 6.11
N THR A 467 -1.64 -26.53 6.80
CA THR A 467 -1.66 -27.95 7.17
C THR A 467 -3.05 -28.54 6.92
N LEU A 468 -3.10 -29.72 6.32
CA LEU A 468 -4.28 -30.58 6.27
C LEU A 468 -3.98 -31.88 7.03
N LEU A 469 -4.88 -32.23 7.94
CA LEU A 469 -4.81 -33.48 8.68
C LEU A 469 -5.72 -34.53 8.02
N GLU A 470 -5.20 -35.75 7.91
CA GLU A 470 -5.89 -36.91 7.37
C GLU A 470 -5.64 -38.13 8.26
N SER A 471 -6.57 -39.07 8.27
CA SER A 471 -6.41 -40.38 8.91
C SER A 471 -6.51 -41.48 7.86
N LEU A 472 -5.51 -42.36 7.81
CA LEU A 472 -5.47 -43.54 6.96
C LEU A 472 -5.67 -44.81 7.80
N ASP A 473 -6.39 -45.77 7.22
CA ASP A 473 -6.71 -47.06 7.86
C ASP A 473 -5.90 -48.23 7.26
N ASP A 474 -5.13 -47.98 6.21
CA ASP A 474 -4.23 -48.94 5.55
C ASP A 474 -2.76 -48.68 5.92
N LYS A 475 -1.83 -49.46 5.36
CA LYS A 475 -0.37 -49.30 5.51
C LYS A 475 0.34 -49.03 4.18
N ASP A 476 -0.42 -48.75 3.13
CA ASP A 476 0.07 -48.66 1.77
C ASP A 476 0.90 -47.39 1.55
N VAL A 477 1.61 -47.36 0.43
CA VAL A 477 2.28 -46.15 -0.04
C VAL A 477 1.25 -45.26 -0.71
N HIS A 478 1.26 -43.97 -0.40
CA HIS A 478 0.40 -42.99 -1.03
C HIS A 478 1.21 -41.88 -1.69
N THR A 479 0.68 -41.32 -2.78
CA THR A 479 1.28 -40.18 -3.46
C THR A 479 0.36 -38.97 -3.35
N TYR A 480 0.90 -37.87 -2.83
CA TYR A 480 0.19 -36.60 -2.67
C TYR A 480 0.63 -35.58 -3.70
N VAL A 481 -0.33 -34.82 -4.23
CA VAL A 481 -0.10 -33.69 -5.13
C VAL A 481 -0.97 -32.52 -4.69
N LEU A 482 -0.36 -31.34 -4.56
CA LEU A 482 -1.07 -30.11 -4.22
C LEU A 482 -1.23 -29.30 -5.50
N LYS A 483 -2.47 -28.90 -5.79
CA LYS A 483 -2.79 -28.04 -6.92
C LYS A 483 -3.29 -26.69 -6.44
N VAL A 484 -3.06 -25.67 -7.25
CA VAL A 484 -3.70 -24.37 -7.11
C VAL A 484 -4.54 -24.10 -8.35
N VAL A 485 -5.71 -23.49 -8.16
CA VAL A 485 -6.62 -23.08 -9.23
C VAL A 485 -6.83 -21.58 -9.15
N ASP A 486 -6.75 -20.87 -10.27
CA ASP A 486 -7.04 -19.43 -10.31
C ASP A 486 -8.46 -19.11 -10.80
N SER A 487 -8.83 -17.83 -10.83
CA SER A 487 -10.17 -17.40 -11.26
C SER A 487 -10.44 -17.60 -12.77
N LYS A 488 -9.42 -17.93 -13.56
CA LYS A 488 -9.54 -18.34 -14.97
C LYS A 488 -9.53 -19.86 -15.14
N ASN A 489 -9.63 -20.62 -14.06
CA ASN A 489 -9.56 -22.09 -14.01
C ASN A 489 -8.23 -22.67 -14.53
N ARG A 490 -7.14 -21.89 -14.51
CA ARG A 490 -5.80 -22.42 -14.78
C ARG A 490 -5.30 -23.13 -13.54
N ILE A 491 -4.49 -24.16 -13.76
CA ILE A 491 -4.00 -25.05 -12.70
C ILE A 491 -2.47 -25.08 -12.73
N ALA A 492 -1.85 -25.01 -11.55
CA ALA A 492 -0.45 -25.38 -11.35
C ALA A 492 -0.36 -26.41 -10.20
N GLU A 493 0.54 -27.38 -10.31
CA GLU A 493 0.63 -28.51 -9.38
C GLU A 493 2.06 -28.74 -8.88
N SER A 494 2.17 -29.17 -7.64
CA SER A 494 3.45 -29.52 -7.02
C SER A 494 4.04 -30.78 -7.63
N LEU A 495 5.34 -31.01 -7.40
CA LEU A 495 5.87 -32.35 -7.57
C LEU A 495 5.15 -33.34 -6.64
N PRO A 496 4.99 -34.61 -7.05
CA PRO A 496 4.42 -35.63 -6.19
C PRO A 496 5.28 -35.87 -4.94
N VAL A 497 4.64 -35.97 -3.78
CA VAL A 497 5.28 -36.32 -2.51
C VAL A 497 4.79 -37.69 -2.07
N ILE A 498 5.73 -38.62 -1.89
CA ILE A 498 5.44 -39.99 -1.51
C ILE A 498 5.37 -40.08 0.02
N LEU A 499 4.26 -40.60 0.52
CA LEU A 499 4.12 -41.09 1.89
C LEU A 499 4.45 -42.57 1.89
N ASP A 500 5.61 -42.92 2.43
CA ASP A 500 6.06 -44.31 2.52
C ASP A 500 5.15 -45.17 3.41
N ASN A 501 5.29 -46.48 3.27
CA ASN A 501 4.63 -47.43 4.15
C ASN A 501 5.05 -47.21 5.61
N LEU A 502 4.14 -47.52 6.53
CA LEU A 502 4.41 -47.40 7.96
C LEU A 502 5.05 -48.72 8.44
N ALA A 503 6.34 -48.66 8.79
CA ALA A 503 7.13 -49.81 9.27
C ALA A 503 6.50 -50.50 10.50
#